data_AF-A0A377PIQ9-F1
#
_entry.id   AF-A0A377PIQ9-F1
#
_cell.length_a   1.000
_cell.length_b   1.000
_cell.length_c   1.000
_cell.angle_alpha   90.00
_cell.angle_beta   90.00
_cell.angle_gamma   90.00
#
_symmetry.space_group_name_H-M   'P 1'
#
loop_
_entity.id
_entity.type
_entity.pdbx_description
1 polymer ?
#
loop_
_entity_poly.entity_id
_entity_poly.type
_entity_poly.pdbx_seq_one_letter_code
_entity_poly.pdbx_strand_id
1 'polypeptide(L)'
;MFHIFMVDLVPIFIIMALGYISGKKNSFTETQAKAFNKMVLTYALPAALFVSITKSNRAEIFQDSTLTLVSTVVLVVLFMLSYFSCKYIFKRTKPESAVCALIAGSPTVGFLGFAVLEPIYGTGTATGLVVAIVAIIVNAITIPLGLFLLGPQSSANSSDTSKLSALYSALKEPVVWAPVLAVCLVMLDIHFSTNLRSYI
;
A
#
# COMPACT_ATOMS: atom_id res chain seq x y z
N MET A 1 -25.34 -5.45 -6.85
CA MET A 1 -24.75 -4.89 -5.60
C MET A 1 -24.74 -5.88 -4.44
N PHE A 2 -25.86 -6.50 -4.06
CA PHE A 2 -25.87 -7.47 -2.94
C PHE A 2 -24.97 -8.70 -3.19
N HIS A 3 -24.92 -9.19 -4.43
CA HIS A 3 -24.03 -10.29 -4.84
C HIS A 3 -22.54 -9.96 -4.67
N ILE A 4 -22.12 -8.74 -5.04
CA ILE A 4 -20.74 -8.26 -4.87
C ILE A 4 -20.38 -8.24 -3.38
N PHE A 5 -21.23 -7.68 -2.54
CA PHE A 5 -20.99 -7.68 -1.09
C PHE A 5 -20.87 -9.10 -0.51
N MET A 6 -21.76 -10.01 -0.92
CA MET A 6 -21.85 -11.35 -0.34
C MET A 6 -20.77 -12.31 -0.86
N VAL A 7 -20.33 -12.15 -2.11
CA VAL A 7 -19.32 -13.01 -2.72
C VAL A 7 -17.91 -12.46 -2.56
N ASP A 8 -17.74 -11.13 -2.50
CA ASP A 8 -16.42 -10.52 -2.61
C ASP A 8 -15.90 -9.99 -1.26
N LEU A 9 -16.77 -9.41 -0.44
CA LEU A 9 -16.38 -8.82 0.85
C LEU A 9 -16.47 -9.83 2.01
N VAL A 10 -17.51 -10.67 2.04
CA VAL A 10 -17.72 -11.65 3.11
C VAL A 10 -16.53 -12.61 3.28
N PRO A 11 -15.89 -13.15 2.23
CA PRO A 11 -14.73 -14.02 2.40
C PRO A 11 -13.57 -13.34 3.14
N ILE A 12 -13.35 -12.04 2.91
CA ILE A 12 -12.30 -11.27 3.58
C ILE A 12 -12.56 -11.24 5.09
N PHE A 13 -13.79 -10.96 5.51
CA PHE A 13 -14.17 -10.98 6.93
C PHE A 13 -14.07 -12.37 7.56
N ILE A 14 -14.42 -13.43 6.82
CA ILE A 14 -14.27 -14.81 7.28
C ILE A 14 -12.79 -15.14 7.49
N ILE A 15 -11.91 -14.81 6.55
CA ILE A 15 -10.47 -15.05 6.68
C ILE A 15 -9.89 -14.27 7.87
N MET A 16 -10.28 -13.00 8.05
CA MET A 16 -9.88 -12.22 9.23
C MET A 16 -10.35 -12.86 10.54
N ALA A 17 -11.60 -13.32 10.60
CA ALA A 17 -12.14 -13.98 11.78
C ALA A 17 -11.41 -15.29 12.09
N LEU A 18 -11.09 -16.08 11.06
CA LEU A 18 -10.28 -17.28 11.20
C LEU A 18 -8.88 -16.96 11.71
N GLY A 19 -8.23 -15.92 11.17
CA GLY A 19 -6.93 -15.43 11.64
C GLY A 19 -6.97 -15.03 13.12
N TYR A 20 -8.01 -14.32 13.53
CA TYR A 20 -8.21 -13.92 14.93
C TYR A 20 -8.43 -15.14 15.86
N ILE A 21 -9.26 -16.10 15.45
CA ILE A 21 -9.52 -17.32 16.22
C ILE A 21 -8.24 -18.16 16.34
N SER A 22 -7.47 -18.31 15.26
CA SER A 22 -6.18 -19.03 15.27
C SER A 22 -5.14 -18.37 16.17
N GLY A 23 -5.11 -17.03 16.21
CA GLY A 23 -4.29 -16.29 17.17
C GLY A 23 -4.75 -16.52 18.62
N LYS A 24 -6.06 -16.45 18.89
CA LYS A 24 -6.63 -16.70 20.23
C LYS A 24 -6.40 -18.14 20.72
N LYS A 25 -6.38 -19.12 19.82
CA LYS A 25 -6.09 -20.52 20.13
C LYS A 25 -4.60 -20.82 20.29
N ASN A 26 -3.72 -19.82 20.19
CA ASN A 26 -2.25 -19.98 20.17
C ASN A 26 -1.77 -20.99 19.10
N SER A 27 -2.53 -21.16 18.02
CA SER A 27 -2.13 -22.03 16.90
C SER A 27 -0.92 -21.44 16.16
N PHE A 28 -0.73 -20.12 16.25
CA PHE A 28 0.48 -19.43 15.83
C PHE A 28 1.05 -18.63 17.00
N THR A 29 2.35 -18.78 17.24
CA THR A 29 3.08 -17.93 18.19
C THR A 29 3.28 -16.53 17.61
N GLU A 30 3.52 -15.52 18.45
CA GLU A 30 3.83 -14.16 17.98
C GLU A 30 5.00 -14.12 16.99
N THR A 31 6.01 -14.97 17.21
CA THR A 31 7.17 -15.09 16.33
C THR A 31 6.76 -15.61 14.95
N GLN A 32 5.87 -16.60 14.88
CA GLN A 32 5.34 -17.13 13.62
C GLN A 32 4.48 -16.09 12.89
N ALA A 33 3.60 -15.37 13.61
CA ALA A 33 2.80 -14.31 13.02
C ALA A 33 3.67 -13.19 12.42
N LYS A 34 4.74 -12.79 13.13
CA LYS A 34 5.74 -11.84 12.62
C LYS A 34 6.48 -12.38 11.40
N ALA A 35 6.82 -13.68 11.39
CA ALA A 35 7.47 -14.32 10.25
C ALA A 35 6.57 -14.33 9.00
N PHE A 36 5.27 -14.64 9.14
CA PHE A 36 4.30 -14.55 8.05
C PHE A 36 4.18 -13.12 7.51
N ASN A 37 4.05 -12.13 8.40
CA ASN A 37 3.97 -10.73 7.99
C ASN A 37 5.25 -10.32 7.22
N LYS A 38 6.43 -10.68 7.74
CA LYS A 38 7.70 -10.43 7.05
C LYS A 38 7.76 -11.09 5.67
N MET A 39 7.28 -12.33 5.54
CA MET A 39 7.23 -13.03 4.25
C MET A 39 6.33 -12.30 3.25
N VAL A 40 5.15 -11.87 3.68
CA VAL A 40 4.21 -11.14 2.83
C VAL A 40 4.79 -9.79 2.39
N LEU A 41 5.33 -9.02 3.33
CA LEU A 41 5.93 -7.70 3.07
C LEU A 41 7.17 -7.75 2.18
N THR A 42 8.02 -8.76 2.39
CA THR A 42 9.35 -8.81 1.74
C THR A 42 9.28 -9.46 0.36
N TYR A 43 8.37 -10.43 0.16
CA TYR A 43 8.35 -11.26 -1.04
C TYR A 43 7.00 -11.24 -1.75
N ALA A 44 5.92 -11.66 -1.07
CA ALA A 44 4.65 -11.92 -1.75
C ALA A 44 4.02 -10.65 -2.34
N LEU A 45 3.96 -9.58 -1.55
CA LEU A 45 3.33 -8.32 -1.95
C LEU A 45 4.16 -7.61 -3.03
N PRO A 46 5.49 -7.42 -2.88
CA PRO A 46 6.33 -6.89 -3.97
C PRO A 46 6.21 -7.68 -5.27
N ALA A 47 6.20 -9.02 -5.20
CA ALA A 47 6.05 -9.88 -6.37
C ALA A 47 4.66 -9.71 -7.02
N ALA A 48 3.59 -9.68 -6.23
CA ALA A 48 2.24 -9.47 -6.74
C ALA A 48 2.09 -8.13 -7.46
N LEU A 49 2.62 -7.05 -6.88
CA LEU A 49 2.61 -5.73 -7.51
C LEU A 49 3.44 -5.70 -8.80
N PHE A 50 4.63 -6.31 -8.78
CA PHE A 50 5.50 -6.40 -9.96
C PHE A 50 4.83 -7.13 -11.12
N VAL A 51 4.26 -8.31 -10.85
CA VAL A 51 3.54 -9.13 -11.84
C VAL A 51 2.35 -8.36 -12.39
N SER A 52 1.60 -7.68 -11.54
CA SER A 52 0.43 -6.94 -11.99
C SER A 52 0.80 -5.78 -12.93
N ILE A 53 1.87 -5.03 -12.60
CA ILE A 53 2.33 -3.92 -13.45
C ILE A 53 2.91 -4.44 -14.77
N THR A 54 3.74 -5.48 -14.74
CA THR A 54 4.36 -6.03 -15.97
C THR A 54 3.36 -6.66 -16.94
N LYS A 55 2.17 -7.04 -16.48
CA LYS A 55 1.07 -7.48 -17.35
C LYS A 55 0.38 -6.32 -18.08
N SER A 56 0.52 -5.08 -17.60
CA SER A 56 -0.10 -3.85 -18.15
C SER A 56 0.71 -3.26 -19.32
N ASN A 57 0.04 -2.52 -20.21
CA ASN A 57 0.69 -1.89 -21.38
C ASN A 57 1.02 -0.40 -21.11
N ARG A 58 1.96 0.19 -21.87
CA ARG A 58 2.31 1.63 -21.78
C ARG A 58 1.08 2.52 -21.92
N ALA A 59 0.18 2.21 -22.85
CA ALA A 59 -1.03 3.00 -23.09
C ALA A 59 -1.96 3.03 -21.86
N GLU A 60 -2.04 1.92 -21.12
CA GLU A 60 -2.84 1.82 -19.89
C GLU A 60 -2.22 2.68 -18.77
N ILE A 61 -0.89 2.63 -18.60
CA ILE A 61 -0.18 3.49 -17.63
C ILE A 61 -0.38 4.98 -17.94
N PHE A 62 -0.34 5.38 -19.22
CA PHE A 62 -0.54 6.77 -19.61
C PHE A 62 -1.99 7.24 -19.47
N GLN A 63 -2.98 6.37 -19.75
CA GLN A 63 -4.39 6.69 -19.51
C GLN A 63 -4.68 6.87 -18.02
N ASP A 64 -4.05 6.07 -17.16
CA ASP A 64 -4.22 6.14 -15.71
C ASP A 64 -3.38 7.23 -15.02
N SER A 65 -2.72 8.11 -15.80
CA SER A 65 -2.06 9.31 -15.26
C SER A 65 -3.03 10.24 -14.53
N THR A 66 -4.27 10.34 -15.00
CA THR A 66 -5.33 11.10 -14.32
C THR A 66 -5.69 10.46 -12.99
N LEU A 67 -5.82 9.12 -12.96
CA LEU A 67 -6.14 8.36 -11.75
C LEU A 67 -5.01 8.51 -10.72
N THR A 68 -3.75 8.43 -11.15
CA THR A 68 -2.57 8.67 -10.31
C THR A 68 -2.61 10.05 -9.65
N LEU A 69 -2.90 11.09 -10.43
CA LEU A 69 -2.97 12.46 -9.92
C LEU A 69 -4.14 12.64 -8.95
N VAL A 70 -5.32 12.15 -9.32
CA VAL A 70 -6.53 12.22 -8.48
C VAL A 70 -6.31 11.46 -7.17
N SER A 71 -5.80 10.22 -7.21
CA SER A 71 -5.50 9.43 -6.01
C SER A 71 -4.46 10.12 -5.12
N THR A 72 -3.42 10.73 -5.71
CA THR A 72 -2.42 11.49 -4.94
C THR A 72 -3.07 12.67 -4.22
N VAL A 73 -3.86 13.47 -4.93
CA VAL A 73 -4.55 14.63 -4.36
C VAL A 73 -5.51 14.19 -3.27
N VAL A 74 -6.36 13.18 -3.52
CA VAL A 74 -7.33 12.68 -2.54
C VAL A 74 -6.63 12.19 -1.28
N LEU A 75 -5.56 11.39 -1.40
CA LEU A 75 -4.83 10.86 -0.24
C LEU A 75 -4.17 11.96 0.58
N VAL A 76 -3.52 12.92 -0.07
CA VAL A 76 -2.89 14.06 0.61
C VAL A 76 -3.93 14.95 1.28
N VAL A 77 -5.06 15.22 0.61
CA VAL A 77 -6.15 16.01 1.19
C VAL A 77 -6.76 15.28 2.38
N LEU A 78 -7.03 13.96 2.28
CA LEU A 78 -7.58 13.18 3.38
C LEU A 78 -6.62 13.15 4.59
N PHE A 79 -5.33 12.99 4.31
CA PHE A 79 -4.28 13.03 5.31
C PHE A 79 -4.26 14.40 6.02
N MET A 80 -4.25 15.50 5.26
CA MET A 80 -4.25 16.85 5.82
C MET A 80 -5.54 17.12 6.59
N LEU A 81 -6.69 16.73 6.06
CA LEU A 81 -7.99 16.89 6.71
C LEU A 81 -8.04 16.15 8.05
N SER A 82 -7.54 14.91 8.10
CA SER A 82 -7.44 14.14 9.35
C SER A 82 -6.50 14.82 10.36
N TYR A 83 -5.32 15.28 9.90
CA TYR A 83 -4.38 16.01 10.74
C TYR A 83 -4.99 17.30 11.34
N PHE A 84 -5.60 18.13 10.48
CA PHE A 84 -6.24 19.37 10.89
C PHE A 84 -7.43 19.12 11.80
N SER A 85 -8.25 18.11 11.53
CA SER A 85 -9.39 17.74 12.38
C SER A 85 -8.93 17.30 13.77
N CYS A 86 -7.93 16.42 13.86
CA CYS A 86 -7.38 16.01 15.17
C CYS A 86 -6.74 17.17 15.94
N LYS A 87 -6.06 18.08 15.23
CA LYS A 87 -5.38 19.22 15.85
C LYS A 87 -6.34 20.31 16.31
N TYR A 88 -7.30 20.70 15.48
CA TYR A 88 -8.16 21.86 15.73
C TYR A 88 -9.48 21.48 16.42
N ILE A 89 -10.09 20.34 16.07
CA ILE A 89 -11.38 19.91 16.65
C ILE A 89 -11.12 19.15 17.96
N PHE A 90 -10.20 18.17 17.93
CA PHE A 90 -9.94 17.31 19.10
C PHE A 90 -8.82 17.84 20.02
N LYS A 91 -8.18 18.97 19.67
CA LYS A 91 -7.09 19.62 20.44
C LYS A 91 -5.98 18.63 20.84
N ARG A 92 -5.72 17.62 20.01
CA ARG A 92 -4.71 16.59 20.26
C ARG A 92 -3.31 17.15 20.06
N THR A 93 -2.33 16.49 20.68
CA THR A 93 -0.92 16.86 20.49
C THR A 93 -0.50 16.66 19.03
N LYS A 94 0.58 17.35 18.61
CA LYS A 94 1.14 17.20 17.25
C LYS A 94 1.45 15.74 16.88
N PRO A 95 2.09 14.92 17.75
CA PRO A 95 2.34 13.51 17.44
C PRO A 95 1.04 12.68 17.37
N GLU A 96 0.09 12.85 18.29
CA GLU A 96 -1.20 12.13 18.21
C GLU A 96 -1.98 12.45 16.92
N SER A 97 -1.98 13.73 16.51
CA SER A 97 -2.64 14.17 15.28
C SER A 97 -1.96 13.60 14.04
N ALA A 98 -0.63 13.46 14.06
CA ALA A 98 0.12 12.87 12.96
C ALA A 98 -0.02 11.33 12.91
N VAL A 99 -0.16 10.64 14.04
CA VAL A 99 -0.55 9.21 14.06
C VAL A 99 -1.96 9.04 13.48
N CYS A 100 -2.93 9.86 13.90
CA CYS A 100 -4.29 9.81 13.34
C CYS A 100 -4.31 10.11 11.83
N ALA A 101 -3.53 11.10 11.39
CA ALA A 101 -3.39 11.42 9.98
C ALA A 101 -2.76 10.26 9.20
N LEU A 102 -1.75 9.58 9.77
CA LEU A 102 -1.14 8.40 9.16
C LEU A 102 -2.14 7.24 9.06
N ILE A 103 -2.90 6.95 10.12
CA ILE A 103 -3.93 5.92 10.12
C ILE A 103 -5.01 6.21 9.06
N ALA A 104 -5.42 7.47 8.93
CA ALA A 104 -6.47 7.87 7.98
C ALA A 104 -5.96 7.98 6.53
N GLY A 105 -4.75 8.49 6.32
CA GLY A 105 -4.20 8.80 5.00
C GLY A 105 -3.34 7.69 4.38
N SER A 106 -3.05 6.62 5.13
CA SER A 106 -2.29 5.45 4.68
C SER A 106 -3.19 4.21 4.56
N PRO A 107 -4.09 4.17 3.57
CA PRO A 107 -4.90 2.98 3.35
C PRO A 107 -4.01 1.79 2.98
N THR A 108 -4.33 0.62 3.52
CA THR A 108 -3.59 -0.64 3.32
C THR A 108 -3.90 -1.30 1.97
N VAL A 109 -3.98 -0.50 0.91
CA VAL A 109 -4.35 -0.95 -0.44
C VAL A 109 -3.35 -1.97 -0.98
N GLY A 110 -2.07 -1.87 -0.64
CA GLY A 110 -1.08 -2.89 -1.00
C GLY A 110 -1.42 -4.30 -0.48
N PHE A 111 -2.17 -4.42 0.62
CA PHE A 111 -2.55 -5.71 1.23
C PHE A 111 -3.96 -6.14 0.86
N LEU A 112 -4.93 -5.22 0.99
CA LEU A 112 -6.35 -5.52 0.81
C LEU A 112 -6.85 -5.19 -0.60
N GLY A 113 -6.10 -4.38 -1.35
CA GLY A 113 -6.52 -3.84 -2.65
C GLY A 113 -6.83 -4.94 -3.65
N PHE A 114 -5.96 -5.94 -3.80
CA PHE A 114 -6.23 -7.08 -4.68
C PHE A 114 -7.47 -7.87 -4.25
N ALA A 115 -7.56 -8.21 -2.96
CA ALA A 115 -8.68 -8.98 -2.42
C ALA A 115 -10.04 -8.29 -2.61
N VAL A 116 -10.08 -6.95 -2.67
CA VAL A 116 -11.32 -6.17 -2.82
C VAL A 116 -11.56 -5.75 -4.28
N LEU A 117 -10.54 -5.28 -4.99
CA LEU A 117 -10.73 -4.73 -6.33
C LEU A 117 -10.83 -5.83 -7.40
N GLU A 118 -10.16 -6.97 -7.25
CA GLU A 118 -10.22 -8.03 -8.27
C GLU A 118 -11.64 -8.60 -8.44
N PRO A 119 -12.41 -8.86 -7.38
CA PRO A 119 -13.78 -9.35 -7.57
C PRO A 119 -14.74 -8.27 -8.11
N ILE A 120 -14.52 -7.00 -7.75
CA ILE A 120 -15.40 -5.87 -8.13
C ILE A 120 -15.16 -5.43 -9.57
N TYR A 121 -13.89 -5.24 -9.94
CA TYR A 121 -13.47 -4.69 -11.23
C TYR A 121 -12.93 -5.75 -12.19
N GLY A 122 -12.80 -7.00 -11.74
CA GLY A 122 -12.20 -8.10 -12.48
C GLY A 122 -10.69 -8.20 -12.26
N THR A 123 -10.13 -9.34 -12.65
CA THR A 123 -8.69 -9.66 -12.61
C THR A 123 -7.88 -8.99 -13.73
N GLY A 124 -8.33 -7.81 -14.17
CA GLY A 124 -7.69 -7.03 -15.23
C GLY A 124 -6.39 -6.36 -14.77
N THR A 125 -5.58 -5.94 -15.74
CA THR A 125 -4.32 -5.21 -15.55
C THR A 125 -4.53 -3.87 -14.82
N ALA A 126 -5.63 -3.17 -15.15
CA ALA A 126 -6.02 -1.91 -14.53
C ALA A 126 -6.13 -2.01 -12.99
N THR A 127 -6.72 -3.10 -12.48
CA THR A 127 -6.95 -3.27 -11.04
C THR A 127 -5.64 -3.23 -10.25
N GLY A 128 -4.66 -4.05 -10.62
CA GLY A 128 -3.44 -4.09 -9.84
C GLY A 128 -2.44 -2.99 -10.18
N LEU A 129 -2.58 -2.33 -11.33
CA LEU A 129 -1.91 -1.06 -11.62
C LEU A 129 -2.37 0.04 -10.65
N VAL A 130 -3.68 0.16 -10.40
CA VAL A 130 -4.23 1.07 -9.38
C VAL A 130 -3.71 0.73 -7.98
N VAL A 131 -3.72 -0.56 -7.60
CA VAL A 131 -3.19 -1.01 -6.31
C VAL A 131 -1.72 -0.63 -6.15
N ALA A 132 -0.91 -0.81 -7.19
CA ALA A 132 0.50 -0.48 -7.18
C ALA A 132 0.77 1.03 -7.11
N ILE A 133 0.06 1.84 -7.89
CA ILE A 133 0.17 3.30 -7.84
C ILE A 133 -0.15 3.81 -6.43
N VAL A 134 -1.26 3.36 -5.84
CA VAL A 134 -1.66 3.78 -4.50
C VAL A 134 -0.65 3.30 -3.44
N ALA A 135 -0.15 2.07 -3.55
CA ALA A 135 0.88 1.55 -2.64
C ALA A 135 2.18 2.38 -2.72
N ILE A 136 2.61 2.78 -3.92
CA ILE A 136 3.76 3.65 -4.11
C ILE A 136 3.50 5.02 -3.49
N ILE A 137 2.36 5.66 -3.77
CA ILE A 137 2.01 6.98 -3.21
C ILE A 137 2.03 6.95 -1.68
N VAL A 138 1.39 5.94 -1.07
CA VAL A 138 1.31 5.82 0.38
C VAL A 138 2.70 5.65 1.00
N ASN A 139 3.52 4.74 0.47
CA ASN A 139 4.84 4.47 1.05
C ASN A 139 5.89 5.55 0.73
N ALA A 140 5.82 6.19 -0.44
CA ALA A 140 6.79 7.20 -0.86
C ALA A 140 6.43 8.61 -0.37
N ILE A 141 5.14 8.92 -0.15
CA ILE A 141 4.68 10.27 0.19
C ILE A 141 4.03 10.29 1.58
N THR A 142 2.98 9.51 1.81
CA THR A 142 2.17 9.60 3.04
C THR A 142 2.97 9.19 4.28
N ILE A 143 3.70 8.07 4.24
CA ILE A 143 4.49 7.59 5.39
C ILE A 143 5.59 8.59 5.77
N PRO A 144 6.45 9.06 4.85
CA PRO A 144 7.45 10.08 5.19
C PRO A 144 6.84 11.38 5.69
N LEU A 145 5.72 11.81 5.10
CA LEU A 145 5.03 13.03 5.51
C LEU A 145 4.42 12.89 6.91
N GLY A 146 3.89 11.71 7.26
CA GLY A 146 3.45 11.39 8.62
C GLY A 146 4.58 11.35 9.62
N LEU A 147 5.70 10.70 9.28
CA LEU A 147 6.91 10.67 10.11
C LEU A 147 7.49 12.08 10.33
N PHE A 148 7.47 12.92 9.30
CA PHE A 148 7.89 14.33 9.40
C PHE A 148 7.05 15.10 10.42
N LEU A 149 5.74 14.85 10.48
CA LEU A 149 4.83 15.51 11.42
C LEU A 149 4.87 14.91 12.84
N LEU A 150 5.24 13.64 12.97
CA LEU A 150 5.42 12.93 14.25
C LEU A 150 6.58 13.49 15.08
N GLY A 151 7.56 14.13 14.44
CA GLY A 151 8.77 14.59 15.10
C GLY A 151 9.64 13.44 15.63
N PRO A 152 10.73 13.72 16.37
CA PRO A 152 11.81 12.77 16.69
C PRO A 152 11.45 11.52 17.51
N GLN A 153 10.17 11.32 17.84
CA GLN A 153 9.76 10.34 18.85
C GLN A 153 9.36 8.97 18.28
N SER A 154 9.28 8.82 16.95
CA SER A 154 8.93 7.53 16.30
C SER A 154 10.01 6.96 15.39
N SER A 155 11.17 7.60 15.33
CA SER A 155 12.42 6.99 14.90
C SER A 155 13.54 7.72 15.63
N ALA A 156 14.26 7.00 16.47
CA ALA A 156 15.39 7.54 17.21
C ALA A 156 16.34 8.29 16.25
N ASN A 157 16.67 9.53 16.62
CA ASN A 157 17.58 10.49 15.97
C ASN A 157 16.98 11.37 14.87
N SER A 158 16.59 12.58 15.27
CA SER A 158 16.37 13.73 14.40
C SER A 158 17.66 14.56 14.20
N SER A 159 18.15 14.55 12.97
CA SER A 159 18.89 15.64 12.30
C SER A 159 18.49 15.59 10.82
N ASP A 160 18.76 16.59 9.98
CA ASP A 160 18.31 16.58 8.56
C ASP A 160 18.76 15.34 7.76
N THR A 161 19.81 14.65 8.21
CA THR A 161 20.25 13.33 7.72
C THR A 161 19.20 12.22 7.94
N SER A 162 18.41 12.33 9.01
CA SER A 162 17.35 11.39 9.37
C SER A 162 16.17 11.41 8.39
N LYS A 163 15.80 12.60 7.87
CA LYS A 163 14.71 12.75 6.89
C LYS A 163 15.05 12.07 5.56
N LEU A 164 16.27 12.31 5.07
CA LEU A 164 16.81 11.62 3.91
C LEU A 164 16.94 10.12 4.16
N SER A 165 17.33 9.71 5.37
CA SER A 165 17.42 8.29 5.72
C SER A 165 16.06 7.58 5.80
N ALA A 166 15.00 8.26 6.23
CA ALA A 166 13.64 7.74 6.28
C ALA A 166 13.05 7.61 4.86
N LEU A 167 13.27 8.62 4.01
CA LEU A 167 12.91 8.55 2.59
C LEU A 167 13.68 7.43 1.88
N TYR A 168 14.99 7.33 2.16
CA TYR A 168 15.85 6.29 1.62
C TYR A 168 15.44 4.90 2.11
N SER A 169 15.02 4.77 3.38
CA SER A 169 14.54 3.50 3.95
C SER A 169 13.21 3.10 3.32
N ALA A 170 12.28 4.05 3.14
CA ALA A 170 11.02 3.82 2.45
C ALA A 170 11.23 3.45 0.97
N LEU A 171 12.17 4.09 0.27
CA LEU A 171 12.55 3.72 -1.10
C LEU A 171 13.22 2.35 -1.18
N LYS A 172 13.90 1.92 -0.10
CA LYS A 172 14.54 0.60 -0.01
C LYS A 172 13.56 -0.51 0.35
N GLU A 173 12.36 -0.19 0.83
CA GLU A 173 11.31 -1.17 1.07
C GLU A 173 10.94 -1.84 -0.27
N PRO A 174 10.92 -3.18 -0.33
CA PRO A 174 10.58 -3.91 -1.56
C PRO A 174 9.18 -3.63 -2.07
N VAL A 175 8.28 -3.17 -1.20
CA VAL A 175 6.95 -2.71 -1.57
C VAL A 175 6.98 -1.44 -2.44
N VAL A 176 8.07 -0.67 -2.44
CA VAL A 176 8.19 0.59 -3.20
C VAL A 176 9.02 0.41 -4.46
N TRP A 177 10.22 -0.16 -4.35
CA TRP A 177 11.10 -0.25 -5.52
C TRP A 177 10.62 -1.30 -6.54
N ALA A 178 10.01 -2.41 -6.12
CA ALA A 178 9.57 -3.43 -7.07
C ALA A 178 8.47 -2.91 -8.02
N PRO A 179 7.43 -2.20 -7.53
CA PRO A 179 6.48 -1.52 -8.41
C PRO A 179 7.12 -0.45 -9.31
N VAL A 180 7.99 0.39 -8.77
CA VAL A 180 8.66 1.45 -9.55
C VAL A 180 9.51 0.85 -10.66
N LEU A 181 10.26 -0.22 -10.38
CA LEU A 181 11.06 -0.94 -11.35
C LEU A 181 10.19 -1.58 -12.44
N ALA A 182 9.05 -2.16 -12.08
CA ALA A 182 8.09 -2.69 -13.04
C ALA A 182 7.54 -1.60 -13.98
N VAL A 183 7.18 -0.42 -13.45
CA VAL A 183 6.74 0.72 -14.27
C VAL A 183 7.84 1.16 -15.24
N CYS A 184 9.08 1.28 -14.76
CA CYS A 184 10.23 1.63 -15.61
C CYS A 184 10.45 0.59 -16.73
N LEU A 185 10.33 -0.69 -16.44
CA LEU A 185 10.49 -1.76 -17.44
C LEU A 185 9.40 -1.73 -18.52
N VAL A 186 8.14 -1.54 -18.12
CA VAL A 186 7.02 -1.39 -19.08
C VAL A 186 7.22 -0.12 -19.93
N MET A 187 7.72 0.97 -19.35
CA MET A 187 8.01 2.21 -20.08
C MET A 187 9.14 2.08 -21.10
N LEU A 188 10.14 1.24 -20.82
CA LEU A 188 11.26 0.94 -21.72
C LEU A 188 10.88 -0.06 -22.84
N ASP A 189 9.61 -0.47 -22.91
CA ASP A 189 9.09 -1.45 -23.87
C ASP A 189 9.82 -2.80 -23.86
N ILE A 190 10.51 -3.11 -22.76
CA ILE A 190 11.11 -4.42 -22.51
C ILE A 190 9.96 -5.36 -22.15
N HIS A 191 9.27 -5.84 -23.18
CA HIS A 191 8.28 -6.90 -23.04
C HIS A 191 8.99 -8.14 -22.52
N PHE A 192 8.65 -8.57 -21.30
CA PHE A 192 8.97 -9.93 -20.88
C PHE A 192 8.32 -10.88 -21.88
N SER A 193 9.17 -11.64 -22.58
CA SER A 193 8.73 -12.53 -23.65
C SER A 193 7.62 -13.45 -23.14
N THR A 194 6.67 -13.70 -24.03
CA THR A 194 5.34 -14.31 -23.89
C THR A 194 5.29 -15.66 -23.15
N ASN A 195 6.41 -16.22 -22.67
CA ASN A 195 6.51 -17.53 -22.03
C ASN A 195 6.38 -17.52 -20.49
N LEU A 196 6.46 -16.36 -19.81
CA LEU A 196 6.20 -16.27 -18.36
C LEU A 196 4.75 -15.88 -18.02
N ARG A 197 3.98 -15.43 -19.01
CA ARG A 197 2.57 -15.00 -18.84
C ARG A 197 1.61 -16.17 -18.60
N SER A 198 2.04 -17.41 -18.86
CA SER A 198 1.29 -18.65 -18.66
C SER A 198 1.57 -19.36 -17.33
N TYR A 199 2.64 -18.97 -16.62
CA TYR A 199 3.06 -19.60 -15.35
C TYR A 199 2.82 -18.72 -14.11
N ILE A 200 2.29 -17.50 -14.30
CA ILE A 200 1.95 -16.53 -13.25
C ILE A 200 0.56 -15.96 -13.51
#